data_AF-A0A426FWS7-F1
#
_entry.id   AF-A0A426FWS7-F1
#
_cell.length_a   1.000
_cell.length_b   1.000
_cell.length_c   1.000
_cell.angle_alpha   90.00
_cell.angle_beta   90.00
_cell.angle_gamma   90.00
#
_symmetry.space_group_name_H-M   'P 1'
#
loop_
_entity.id
_entity.type
_entity.pdbx_description
1 polymer ?
#
loop_
_entity_poly.entity_id
_entity_poly.type
_entity_poly.pdbx_seq_one_letter_code
_entity_poly.pdbx_strand_id
1 'polypeptide(L)'
;MSRRSKRNRSGNVKRSINIALLAIYLLLSGSLLFLIFRHNILAFRHLNILATVLVLLSAIAALLLIVYKKAEKFTIFFLILAVLTSSVSLFALHQFVGLTNHINATSNYSEYSMSVVVLKDSEINNVTQLDSVTGPTETDNDNIQKLIADIKTTQSKDLAVEQSASYLAAYKSLISGDAKAIVLNSVFENIIEAEYPDYASKIKKIYTKKLTKEVAAPKVSKNKAFNIYVSGIDTYGPISSVSRSDVNILMTVNRDTKKILLTTTPRDSYVPIADGGNNQKDKLTHAGIYGVDSSIHTLENLYGVDINYYVRLNFTSFLKLIDLLGGVDVYNDQDFTSLHGKFHFPVGNVHLDSEQALGFVRERYSLADGDRDRGRNQQKVIVAIIQKLTSTDALKNYDNIIQGLQDSLQTNMPLETMMDLVNTQLDSGGQYKVNSQDLKGTGRTDLPSYAMPDSNLYMMEIDESSLAAAKAVINDVMEGK
;
A
#
# COMPACT_ATOMS: atom_id res chain seq x y z
N MET A 1 60.71 -1.84 40.89
CA MET A 1 59.89 -2.62 39.92
C MET A 1 60.58 -2.63 38.55
N SER A 2 61.12 -3.76 38.10
CA SER A 2 61.91 -3.85 36.86
C SER A 2 61.05 -3.79 35.58
N ARG A 3 61.62 -3.31 34.46
CA ARG A 3 60.99 -3.23 33.13
C ARG A 3 60.33 -4.54 32.67
N ARG A 4 60.78 -5.70 33.18
CA ARG A 4 60.25 -7.03 32.85
C ARG A 4 58.83 -7.28 33.43
N SER A 5 58.55 -6.77 34.63
CA SER A 5 57.22 -6.84 35.27
C SER A 5 56.16 -6.00 34.55
N LYS A 6 56.53 -4.78 34.11
CA LYS A 6 55.62 -3.90 33.32
C LYS A 6 55.25 -4.52 31.96
N ARG A 7 56.18 -5.23 31.30
CA ARG A 7 55.97 -5.86 29.99
C ARG A 7 55.02 -7.06 30.06
N ASN A 8 55.13 -7.92 31.09
CA ASN A 8 54.19 -9.02 31.31
C ASN A 8 52.78 -8.53 31.68
N ARG A 9 52.67 -7.47 32.51
CA ARG A 9 51.37 -6.89 32.88
C ARG A 9 50.66 -6.27 31.66
N SER A 10 51.40 -5.56 30.80
CA SER A 10 50.85 -4.95 29.57
C SER A 10 50.39 -5.97 28.52
N GLY A 11 51.07 -7.11 28.36
CA GLY A 11 50.65 -8.19 27.46
C GLY A 11 49.34 -8.86 27.90
N ASN A 12 49.19 -9.09 29.21
CA ASN A 12 47.95 -9.65 29.76
C ASN A 12 46.74 -8.71 29.57
N VAL A 13 46.92 -7.39 29.74
CA VAL A 13 45.85 -6.41 29.49
C VAL A 13 45.44 -6.39 28.01
N LYS A 14 46.39 -6.38 27.07
CA LYS A 14 46.09 -6.39 25.62
C LYS A 14 45.36 -7.67 25.19
N ARG A 15 45.74 -8.81 25.77
CA ARG A 15 45.06 -10.07 25.52
C ARG A 15 43.61 -10.03 26.00
N SER A 16 43.35 -9.50 27.19
CA SER A 16 41.97 -9.33 27.69
C SER A 16 41.15 -8.39 26.80
N ILE A 17 41.75 -7.28 26.32
CA ILE A 17 41.10 -6.36 25.36
C ILE A 17 40.75 -7.08 24.06
N ASN A 18 41.68 -7.85 23.48
CA ASN A 18 41.42 -8.60 22.25
C ASN A 18 40.32 -9.66 22.44
N ILE A 19 40.29 -10.36 23.57
CA ILE A 19 39.22 -11.33 23.87
C ILE A 19 37.87 -10.63 23.99
N ALA A 20 37.81 -9.48 24.68
CA ALA A 20 36.59 -8.69 24.80
C ALA A 20 36.11 -8.17 23.43
N LEU A 21 37.02 -7.62 22.60
CA LEU A 21 36.68 -7.17 21.25
C LEU A 21 36.22 -8.31 20.35
N LEU A 22 36.84 -9.49 20.44
CA LEU A 22 36.41 -10.68 19.69
C LEU A 22 35.02 -11.13 20.14
N ALA A 23 34.72 -11.11 21.45
CA ALA A 23 33.39 -11.44 21.96
C ALA A 23 32.33 -10.45 21.45
N ILE A 24 32.62 -9.15 21.48
CA ILE A 24 31.74 -8.11 20.92
C ILE A 24 31.54 -8.32 19.42
N TYR A 25 32.61 -8.59 18.67
CA TYR A 25 32.55 -8.86 17.24
C TYR A 25 31.65 -10.06 16.93
N LEU A 26 31.79 -11.16 17.66
CA LEU A 26 30.97 -12.36 17.49
C LEU A 26 29.49 -12.10 17.82
N LEU A 27 29.19 -11.33 18.86
CA LEU A 27 27.81 -10.96 19.21
C LEU A 27 27.17 -10.11 18.12
N LEU A 28 27.86 -9.05 17.68
CA LEU A 28 27.36 -8.15 16.63
C LEU A 28 27.18 -8.88 15.30
N SER A 29 28.18 -9.66 14.89
CA SER A 29 28.13 -10.42 13.65
C SER A 29 27.09 -11.53 13.69
N GLY A 30 26.92 -12.18 14.85
CA GLY A 30 25.88 -13.18 15.05
C GLY A 30 24.47 -12.57 14.90
N SER A 31 24.24 -11.41 15.52
CA SER A 31 22.98 -10.66 15.37
C SER A 31 22.75 -10.21 13.91
N LEU A 32 23.80 -9.69 13.26
CA LEU A 32 23.76 -9.29 11.85
C LEU A 32 23.38 -10.46 10.94
N LEU A 33 24.07 -11.60 11.07
CA LEU A 33 23.78 -12.79 10.29
C LEU A 33 22.38 -13.33 10.57
N PHE A 34 21.93 -13.31 11.84
CA PHE A 34 20.56 -13.70 12.19
C PHE A 34 19.53 -12.89 11.40
N LEU A 35 19.65 -11.56 11.34
CA LEU A 35 18.73 -10.71 10.58
C LEU A 35 18.82 -10.96 9.07
N ILE A 36 20.04 -11.13 8.53
CA ILE A 36 20.26 -11.45 7.12
C ILE A 36 19.51 -12.72 6.72
N PHE A 37 19.65 -13.80 7.49
CA PHE A 37 18.95 -15.06 7.21
C PHE A 37 17.45 -14.99 7.52
N ARG A 38 17.05 -14.30 8.59
CA ARG A 38 15.64 -14.17 8.97
C ARG A 38 14.80 -13.49 7.89
N HIS A 39 15.35 -12.47 7.24
CA HIS A 39 14.64 -11.67 6.24
C HIS A 39 15.06 -11.95 4.79
N ASN A 40 15.78 -13.06 4.54
CA ASN A 40 16.29 -13.43 3.22
C ASN A 40 17.13 -12.33 2.54
N ILE A 41 17.87 -11.53 3.30
CA ILE A 41 18.66 -10.43 2.74
C ILE A 41 19.94 -11.00 2.10
N LEU A 42 20.33 -10.52 0.92
CA LEU A 42 21.47 -11.00 0.14
C LEU A 42 21.44 -12.53 -0.16
N ALA A 43 20.26 -13.14 -0.28
CA ALA A 43 20.16 -14.57 -0.56
C ALA A 43 20.55 -14.93 -2.01
N PHE A 44 20.52 -13.94 -2.92
CA PHE A 44 20.93 -14.13 -4.32
C PHE A 44 22.37 -14.62 -4.43
N ARG A 45 22.61 -15.60 -5.31
CA ARG A 45 23.90 -16.25 -5.61
C ARG A 45 24.63 -16.73 -4.35
N HIS A 46 23.88 -17.08 -3.31
CA HIS A 46 24.39 -17.48 -2.00
C HIS A 46 25.31 -16.44 -1.33
N LEU A 47 25.09 -15.14 -1.59
CA LEU A 47 25.95 -14.08 -1.08
C LEU A 47 25.88 -13.97 0.46
N ASN A 48 24.72 -14.25 1.06
CA ASN A 48 24.57 -14.39 2.52
C ASN A 48 25.45 -15.51 3.11
N ILE A 49 25.61 -16.64 2.40
CA ILE A 49 26.51 -17.73 2.80
C ILE A 49 27.96 -17.26 2.68
N LEU A 50 28.33 -16.59 1.58
CA LEU A 50 29.68 -16.06 1.41
C LEU A 50 30.04 -15.04 2.50
N ALA A 51 29.12 -14.13 2.83
CA ALA A 51 29.29 -13.18 3.92
C ALA A 51 29.50 -13.89 5.26
N THR A 52 28.73 -14.96 5.52
CA THR A 52 28.89 -15.81 6.71
C THR A 52 30.28 -16.43 6.78
N VAL A 53 30.76 -17.02 5.68
CA VAL A 53 32.10 -17.61 5.60
C VAL A 53 33.18 -16.57 5.87
N LEU A 54 33.07 -15.36 5.30
CA LEU A 54 34.03 -14.28 5.53
C LEU A 54 34.07 -13.83 7.00
N VAL A 55 32.90 -13.72 7.65
CA VAL A 55 32.78 -13.40 9.09
C VAL A 55 33.37 -14.51 9.97
N LEU A 56 33.19 -15.78 9.61
CA LEU A 56 33.78 -16.90 10.36
C LEU A 56 35.30 -16.96 10.16
N LEU A 57 35.79 -16.74 8.95
CA LEU A 57 37.22 -16.72 8.66
C LEU A 57 37.93 -15.57 9.39
N SER A 58 37.36 -14.37 9.42
CA SER A 58 37.90 -13.24 10.19
C SER A 58 37.91 -13.52 11.69
N ALA A 59 36.85 -14.13 12.23
CA ALA A 59 36.77 -14.52 13.64
C ALA A 59 37.82 -15.57 14.01
N ILE A 60 37.99 -16.60 13.17
CA ILE A 60 39.01 -17.65 13.34
C ILE A 60 40.41 -17.05 13.25
N ALA A 61 40.68 -16.20 12.27
CA ALA A 61 41.97 -15.53 12.13
C ALA A 61 42.32 -14.68 13.36
N ALA A 62 41.36 -13.90 13.86
CA ALA A 62 41.53 -13.14 15.10
C ALA A 62 41.77 -14.06 16.31
N LEU A 63 41.00 -15.14 16.45
CA LEU A 63 41.19 -16.13 17.51
C LEU A 63 42.60 -16.75 17.49
N LEU A 64 43.08 -17.16 16.32
CA LEU A 64 44.41 -17.74 16.16
C LEU A 64 45.52 -16.72 16.52
N LEU A 65 45.38 -15.46 16.11
CA LEU A 65 46.34 -14.40 16.49
C LEU A 65 46.39 -14.19 18.01
N ILE A 66 45.23 -14.25 18.69
CA ILE A 66 45.12 -14.14 20.15
C ILE A 66 45.76 -15.35 20.85
N VAL A 67 45.48 -16.57 20.38
CA VAL A 67 45.98 -17.82 20.97
C VAL A 67 47.49 -17.94 20.80
N TYR A 68 48.01 -17.69 19.60
CA TYR A 68 49.45 -17.74 19.30
C TYR A 68 50.22 -16.51 19.78
N LYS A 69 49.55 -15.51 20.37
CA LYS A 69 50.15 -14.26 20.88
C LYS A 69 50.98 -13.52 19.82
N LYS A 70 50.52 -13.55 18.55
CA LYS A 70 51.18 -12.87 17.43
C LYS A 70 50.45 -11.57 17.10
N ALA A 71 51.22 -10.54 16.76
CA ALA A 71 50.71 -9.26 16.23
C ALA A 71 49.58 -8.62 17.07
N GLU A 72 49.75 -8.54 18.39
CA GLU A 72 48.69 -8.09 19.33
C GLU A 72 48.10 -6.71 19.00
N LYS A 73 48.93 -5.73 18.58
CA LYS A 73 48.46 -4.38 18.20
C LYS A 73 47.63 -4.39 16.92
N PHE A 74 48.06 -5.20 15.94
CA PHE A 74 47.33 -5.37 14.70
C PHE A 74 45.99 -6.06 14.95
N THR A 75 45.96 -7.07 15.83
CA THR A 75 44.73 -7.76 16.21
C THR A 75 43.71 -6.81 16.85
N ILE A 76 44.16 -5.91 17.73
CA ILE A 76 43.28 -4.87 18.30
C ILE A 76 42.71 -3.98 17.20
N PHE A 77 43.57 -3.45 16.31
CA PHE A 77 43.14 -2.58 15.21
C PHE A 77 42.13 -3.30 14.29
N PHE A 78 42.44 -4.53 13.88
CA PHE A 78 41.59 -5.36 13.05
C PHE A 78 40.22 -5.60 13.70
N LEU A 79 40.19 -5.98 14.98
CA LEU A 79 38.95 -6.22 15.69
C LEU A 79 38.14 -4.94 15.92
N ILE A 80 38.77 -3.80 16.17
CA ILE A 80 38.07 -2.50 16.23
C ILE A 80 37.39 -2.20 14.90
N LEU A 81 38.09 -2.39 13.78
CA LEU A 81 37.52 -2.18 12.45
C LEU A 81 36.38 -3.18 12.15
N ALA A 82 36.55 -4.45 12.53
CA ALA A 82 35.53 -5.49 12.37
C ALA A 82 34.28 -5.21 13.21
N VAL A 83 34.45 -4.74 14.45
CA VAL A 83 33.36 -4.28 15.32
C VAL A 83 32.67 -3.07 14.70
N LEU A 84 33.42 -2.06 14.26
CA LEU A 84 32.86 -0.84 13.67
C LEU A 84 32.03 -1.17 12.41
N THR A 85 32.58 -1.96 11.49
CA THR A 85 31.89 -2.37 10.26
C THR A 85 30.65 -3.21 10.55
N SER A 86 30.70 -4.14 11.50
CA SER A 86 29.55 -4.94 11.92
C SER A 86 28.47 -4.08 12.57
N SER A 87 28.85 -3.12 13.42
CA SER A 87 27.92 -2.17 14.04
C SER A 87 27.22 -1.29 13.01
N VAL A 88 27.96 -0.72 12.05
CA VAL A 88 27.38 0.10 10.98
C VAL A 88 26.44 -0.74 10.11
N SER A 89 26.84 -1.95 9.75
CA SER A 89 26.02 -2.86 8.93
C SER A 89 24.75 -3.28 9.67
N LEU A 90 24.86 -3.60 10.96
CA LEU A 90 23.73 -3.99 11.81
C LEU A 90 22.77 -2.82 12.00
N PHE A 91 23.27 -1.60 12.21
CA PHE A 91 22.46 -0.39 12.28
C PHE A 91 21.70 -0.13 10.98
N ALA A 92 22.38 -0.20 9.83
CA ALA A 92 21.76 -0.05 8.53
C ALA A 92 20.66 -1.10 8.30
N LEU A 93 20.92 -2.35 8.66
CA LEU A 93 19.95 -3.43 8.53
C LEU A 93 18.73 -3.24 9.44
N HIS A 94 18.94 -2.79 10.67
CA HIS A 94 17.83 -2.47 11.58
C HIS A 94 16.98 -1.30 11.06
N GLN A 95 17.60 -0.26 10.52
CA GLN A 95 16.90 0.84 9.87
C GLN A 95 16.05 0.33 8.70
N PHE A 96 16.65 -0.50 7.84
CA PHE A 96 15.97 -1.10 6.69
C PHE A 96 14.77 -2.00 7.07
N VAL A 97 14.97 -2.90 8.05
CA VAL A 97 13.90 -3.76 8.55
C VAL A 97 12.81 -2.95 9.24
N GLY A 98 13.18 -1.96 10.06
CA GLY A 98 12.25 -1.07 10.74
C GLY A 98 11.39 -0.25 9.78
N LEU A 99 12.02 0.30 8.74
CA LEU A 99 11.37 0.99 7.62
C LEU A 99 10.33 0.11 6.93
N THR A 100 10.70 -1.11 6.51
CA THR A 100 9.76 -1.98 5.79
C THR A 100 8.62 -2.44 6.69
N ASN A 101 8.91 -2.69 7.97
CA ASN A 101 7.88 -2.99 8.96
C ASN A 101 6.94 -1.80 9.19
N HIS A 102 7.41 -0.56 9.07
CA HIS A 102 6.56 0.63 9.18
C HIS A 102 5.54 0.71 8.04
N ILE A 103 5.97 0.46 6.79
CA ILE A 103 5.09 0.40 5.61
C ILE A 103 3.99 -0.65 5.79
N ASN A 104 4.36 -1.80 6.34
CA ASN A 104 3.41 -2.87 6.61
C ASN A 104 2.50 -2.54 7.81
N ALA A 105 3.03 -1.88 8.85
CA ALA A 105 2.26 -1.50 10.04
C ALA A 105 1.19 -0.45 9.75
N THR A 106 1.46 0.54 8.90
CA THR A 106 0.46 1.53 8.44
C THR A 106 -0.60 0.91 7.52
N SER A 107 -0.42 -0.35 7.13
CA SER A 107 -1.33 -1.14 6.30
C SER A 107 -2.23 -2.05 7.12
N ASN A 108 -1.92 -2.29 8.41
CA ASN A 108 -2.68 -3.21 9.26
C ASN A 108 -4.02 -2.66 9.74
N TYR A 109 -4.23 -1.34 9.69
CA TYR A 109 -5.47 -0.73 10.14
C TYR A 109 -5.85 0.44 9.24
N SER A 110 -7.14 0.58 8.97
CA SER A 110 -7.75 1.80 8.43
C SER A 110 -8.33 2.63 9.57
N GLU A 111 -8.03 3.92 9.59
CA GLU A 111 -8.62 4.88 10.54
C GLU A 111 -9.77 5.62 9.87
N TYR A 112 -10.90 5.72 10.58
CA TYR A 112 -12.02 6.57 10.20
C TYR A 112 -12.68 7.14 11.44
N SER A 113 -13.57 8.10 11.28
CA SER A 113 -14.26 8.71 12.41
C SER A 113 -15.76 8.70 12.23
N MET A 114 -16.45 8.43 13.33
CA MET A 114 -17.89 8.61 13.47
C MET A 114 -18.13 9.93 14.21
N SER A 115 -18.89 10.82 13.59
CA SER A 115 -19.18 12.15 14.14
C SER A 115 -20.68 12.38 14.30
N VAL A 116 -21.06 13.17 15.31
CA VAL A 116 -22.37 13.81 15.34
C VAL A 116 -22.25 15.19 14.72
N VAL A 117 -23.12 15.46 13.76
CA VAL A 117 -23.03 16.62 12.86
C VAL A 117 -24.33 17.40 12.89
N VAL A 118 -24.21 18.72 12.92
CA VAL A 118 -25.33 19.67 12.81
C VAL A 118 -25.01 20.71 11.75
N LEU A 119 -26.01 21.49 11.33
CA LEU A 119 -25.77 22.66 10.48
C LEU A 119 -24.82 23.65 11.15
N LYS A 120 -23.97 24.29 10.36
CA LYS A 120 -22.94 25.22 10.84
C LYS A 120 -23.51 26.33 11.73
N ASP A 121 -24.64 26.88 11.33
CA ASP A 121 -25.32 27.98 12.03
C ASP A 121 -26.31 27.50 13.11
N SER A 122 -26.35 26.20 13.40
CA SER A 122 -27.20 25.66 14.47
C SER A 122 -26.76 26.15 15.85
N GLU A 123 -27.71 26.45 16.73
CA GLU A 123 -27.46 26.78 18.15
C GLU A 123 -26.94 25.58 18.97
N ILE A 124 -26.96 24.37 18.38
CA ILE A 124 -26.51 23.14 19.02
C ILE A 124 -24.99 23.04 18.93
N ASN A 125 -24.35 22.94 20.09
CA ASN A 125 -22.89 22.91 20.24
C ASN A 125 -22.39 21.65 20.97
N ASN A 126 -23.28 20.89 21.61
CA ASN A 126 -22.94 19.67 22.33
C ASN A 126 -24.04 18.60 22.13
N VAL A 127 -23.64 17.34 22.06
CA VAL A 127 -24.54 16.17 21.94
C VAL A 127 -25.53 16.02 23.10
N THR A 128 -25.23 16.57 24.28
CA THR A 128 -26.17 16.57 25.42
C THR A 128 -27.46 17.35 25.15
N GLN A 129 -27.45 18.28 24.18
CA GLN A 129 -28.60 19.09 23.76
C GLN A 129 -29.53 18.38 22.76
N LEU A 130 -29.17 17.17 22.31
CA LEU A 130 -29.92 16.41 21.32
C LEU A 130 -30.69 15.27 21.98
N ASP A 131 -31.88 14.92 21.51
CA ASP A 131 -32.59 13.72 22.00
C ASP A 131 -32.48 12.55 21.00
N SER A 132 -32.35 12.88 19.71
CA SER A 132 -32.14 11.92 18.64
C SER A 132 -31.09 12.41 17.64
N VAL A 133 -30.57 11.45 16.87
CA VAL A 133 -29.72 11.67 15.69
C VAL A 133 -30.23 10.79 14.56
N THR A 134 -30.12 11.28 13.33
CA THR A 134 -30.50 10.50 12.15
C THR A 134 -29.29 9.80 11.53
N GLY A 135 -29.41 8.53 11.13
CA GLY A 135 -28.33 7.82 10.45
C GLY A 135 -28.74 6.45 9.90
N PRO A 136 -27.92 5.86 9.02
CA PRO A 136 -28.30 4.63 8.31
C PRO A 136 -28.01 3.36 9.12
N THR A 137 -28.91 3.04 10.05
CA THR A 137 -28.77 1.85 10.90
C THR A 137 -28.95 0.53 10.17
N GLU A 138 -29.47 0.51 8.95
CA GLU A 138 -29.54 -0.73 8.15
C GLU A 138 -28.20 -1.08 7.51
N THR A 139 -27.35 -0.09 7.23
CA THR A 139 -26.10 -0.29 6.47
C THR A 139 -24.84 -0.04 7.30
N ASP A 140 -24.91 0.69 8.43
CA ASP A 140 -23.76 0.98 9.28
C ASP A 140 -24.07 0.92 10.79
N ASN A 141 -24.98 0.02 11.19
CA ASN A 141 -25.42 -0.09 12.60
C ASN A 141 -24.25 -0.23 13.57
N ASP A 142 -23.32 -1.14 13.29
CA ASP A 142 -22.25 -1.49 14.23
C ASP A 142 -21.39 -0.27 14.59
N ASN A 143 -21.08 0.58 13.61
CA ASN A 143 -20.31 1.80 13.86
C ASN A 143 -21.15 2.88 14.53
N ILE A 144 -22.43 3.00 14.17
CA ILE A 144 -23.36 3.91 14.82
C ILE A 144 -23.51 3.52 16.30
N GLN A 145 -23.75 2.26 16.63
CA GLN A 145 -23.89 1.80 18.02
C GLN A 145 -22.59 2.00 18.82
N LYS A 146 -21.41 1.82 18.21
CA LYS A 146 -20.14 2.16 18.86
C LYS A 146 -20.04 3.65 19.19
N LEU A 147 -20.54 4.54 18.32
CA LEU A 147 -20.60 5.98 18.58
C LEU A 147 -21.61 6.30 19.70
N ILE A 148 -22.82 5.75 19.63
CA ILE A 148 -23.88 6.01 20.63
C ILE A 148 -23.45 5.49 22.01
N ALA A 149 -22.85 4.31 22.09
CA ALA A 149 -22.32 3.76 23.34
C ALA A 149 -21.22 4.67 23.93
N ASP A 150 -20.34 5.20 23.09
CA ASP A 150 -19.28 6.13 23.51
C ASP A 150 -19.84 7.44 24.06
N ILE A 151 -20.84 8.01 23.39
CA ILE A 151 -21.54 9.21 23.85
C ILE A 151 -22.24 8.92 25.19
N LYS A 152 -22.90 7.76 25.32
CA LYS A 152 -23.54 7.35 26.58
C LYS A 152 -22.54 7.22 27.73
N THR A 153 -21.37 6.65 27.48
CA THR A 153 -20.32 6.49 28.50
C THR A 153 -19.61 7.80 28.84
N THR A 154 -19.30 8.64 27.84
CA THR A 154 -18.44 9.83 28.01
C THR A 154 -19.22 11.11 28.30
N GLN A 155 -20.46 11.21 27.84
CA GLN A 155 -21.32 12.40 27.99
C GLN A 155 -22.58 12.12 28.83
N SER A 156 -22.77 10.89 29.33
CA SER A 156 -23.95 10.47 30.09
C SER A 156 -25.27 10.77 29.38
N LYS A 157 -25.27 10.73 28.04
CA LYS A 157 -26.43 11.03 27.20
C LYS A 157 -26.82 9.81 26.38
N ASP A 158 -28.07 9.39 26.51
CA ASP A 158 -28.67 8.38 25.64
C ASP A 158 -29.32 9.11 24.45
N LEU A 159 -28.98 8.68 23.23
CA LEU A 159 -29.48 9.26 21.99
C LEU A 159 -30.25 8.21 21.22
N ALA A 160 -31.50 8.52 20.86
CA ALA A 160 -32.24 7.70 19.91
C ALA A 160 -31.63 7.83 18.51
N VAL A 161 -31.64 6.74 17.74
CA VAL A 161 -31.21 6.77 16.34
C VAL A 161 -32.42 6.63 15.43
N GLU A 162 -32.71 7.69 14.69
CA GLU A 162 -33.71 7.69 13.63
C GLU A 162 -33.08 7.16 12.35
N GLN A 163 -33.78 6.25 11.67
CA GLN A 163 -33.24 5.59 10.49
C GLN A 163 -33.23 6.56 9.28
N SER A 164 -32.12 6.61 8.54
CA SER A 164 -32.08 7.10 7.15
C SER A 164 -31.60 6.05 6.13
N ALA A 165 -32.07 6.12 4.89
CA ALA A 165 -31.68 5.14 3.86
C ALA A 165 -30.16 5.07 3.60
N SER A 166 -29.45 6.20 3.74
CA SER A 166 -28.01 6.31 3.57
C SER A 166 -27.45 7.51 4.35
N TYR A 167 -26.12 7.69 4.36
CA TYR A 167 -25.49 8.92 4.86
C TYR A 167 -25.84 10.14 4.01
N LEU A 168 -26.01 9.97 2.70
CA LEU A 168 -26.46 11.02 1.80
C LEU A 168 -27.91 11.43 2.12
N ALA A 169 -28.80 10.46 2.37
CA ALA A 169 -30.17 10.74 2.79
C ALA A 169 -30.21 11.46 4.15
N ALA A 170 -29.40 11.02 5.12
CA ALA A 170 -29.26 11.72 6.40
C ALA A 170 -28.83 13.18 6.20
N TYR A 171 -27.83 13.41 5.35
CA TYR A 171 -27.36 14.75 5.02
C TYR A 171 -28.44 15.60 4.35
N LYS A 172 -29.22 15.03 3.42
CA LYS A 172 -30.38 15.70 2.80
C LYS A 172 -31.42 16.12 3.86
N SER A 173 -31.75 15.24 4.81
CA SER A 173 -32.64 15.56 5.93
C SER A 173 -32.07 16.65 6.86
N LEU A 174 -30.74 16.70 7.04
CA LEU A 174 -30.10 17.75 7.83
C LEU A 174 -30.26 19.12 7.18
N ILE A 175 -30.01 19.22 5.87
CA ILE A 175 -30.05 20.51 5.15
C ILE A 175 -31.48 20.97 4.83
N SER A 176 -32.46 20.06 4.75
CA SER A 176 -33.88 20.42 4.64
C SER A 176 -34.48 20.89 5.98
N GLY A 177 -33.81 20.59 7.10
CA GLY A 177 -34.29 20.89 8.45
C GLY A 177 -35.19 19.80 9.05
N ASP A 178 -35.39 18.68 8.35
CA ASP A 178 -36.16 17.53 8.84
C ASP A 178 -35.43 16.82 10.00
N ALA A 179 -34.10 16.79 9.96
CA ALA A 179 -33.24 16.29 11.03
C ALA A 179 -32.44 17.43 11.67
N LYS A 180 -32.40 17.48 13.01
CA LYS A 180 -31.60 18.48 13.74
C LYS A 180 -30.11 18.12 13.79
N ALA A 181 -29.81 16.83 13.79
CA ALA A 181 -28.47 16.28 13.86
C ALA A 181 -28.40 14.92 13.18
N ILE A 182 -27.25 14.59 12.62
CA ILE A 182 -27.01 13.31 11.97
C ILE A 182 -25.75 12.64 12.52
N VAL A 183 -25.69 11.33 12.38
CA VAL A 183 -24.43 10.61 12.45
C VAL A 183 -23.76 10.67 11.07
N LEU A 184 -22.45 10.91 11.05
CA LEU A 184 -21.66 10.94 9.84
C LEU A 184 -20.41 10.08 10.01
N ASN A 185 -20.29 9.06 9.16
CA ASN A 185 -19.06 8.31 9.00
C ASN A 185 -18.17 9.05 8.00
N SER A 186 -16.94 9.39 8.40
CA SER A 186 -16.00 10.15 7.56
C SER A 186 -15.68 9.47 6.23
N VAL A 187 -15.83 8.15 6.17
CA VAL A 187 -15.69 7.36 4.94
C VAL A 187 -16.67 7.83 3.84
N PHE A 188 -17.91 8.12 4.22
CA PHE A 188 -18.98 8.50 3.29
C PHE A 188 -19.03 9.99 2.98
N GLU A 189 -18.16 10.80 3.59
CA GLU A 189 -18.07 12.23 3.30
C GLU A 189 -17.78 12.49 1.80
N ASN A 190 -16.92 11.69 1.17
CA ASN A 190 -16.65 11.80 -0.27
C ASN A 190 -17.87 11.49 -1.15
N ILE A 191 -18.81 10.67 -0.66
CA ILE A 191 -20.07 10.39 -1.38
C ILE A 191 -20.98 11.61 -1.31
N ILE A 192 -21.06 12.24 -0.12
CA ILE A 192 -21.81 13.47 0.06
C ILE A 192 -21.19 14.59 -0.79
N GLU A 193 -19.86 14.72 -0.79
CA GLU A 193 -19.13 15.72 -1.59
C GLU A 193 -19.37 15.56 -3.09
N ALA A 194 -19.53 14.32 -3.58
CA ALA A 194 -19.80 14.07 -4.99
C ALA A 194 -21.12 14.69 -5.49
N GLU A 195 -22.13 14.84 -4.62
CA GLU A 195 -23.41 15.49 -4.93
C GLU A 195 -23.51 16.92 -4.37
N TYR A 196 -22.87 17.18 -3.23
CA TYR A 196 -22.82 18.45 -2.52
C TYR A 196 -21.36 18.86 -2.26
N PRO A 197 -20.65 19.44 -3.25
CA PRO A 197 -19.24 19.79 -3.10
C PRO A 197 -18.95 20.79 -1.97
N ASP A 198 -19.96 21.54 -1.54
CA ASP A 198 -19.87 22.52 -0.44
C ASP A 198 -20.31 21.95 0.92
N TYR A 199 -20.54 20.64 1.05
CA TYR A 199 -21.12 20.02 2.25
C TYR A 199 -20.36 20.39 3.53
N ALA A 200 -19.02 20.32 3.48
CA ALA A 200 -18.14 20.58 4.62
C ALA A 200 -18.30 22.01 5.15
N SER A 201 -18.62 22.97 4.27
CA SER A 201 -18.81 24.38 4.65
C SER A 201 -20.15 24.63 5.33
N LYS A 202 -21.14 23.74 5.16
CA LYS A 202 -22.51 23.84 5.67
C LYS A 202 -22.72 23.19 7.04
N ILE A 203 -21.75 22.42 7.52
CA ILE A 203 -21.87 21.62 8.73
C ILE A 203 -20.82 21.98 9.78
N LYS A 204 -21.10 21.59 11.03
CA LYS A 204 -20.09 21.49 12.10
C LYS A 204 -20.21 20.16 12.83
N LYS A 205 -19.07 19.57 13.20
CA LYS A 205 -18.98 18.34 13.99
C LYS A 205 -18.98 18.73 15.48
N ILE A 206 -19.95 18.24 16.25
CA ILE A 206 -20.08 18.55 17.69
C ILE A 206 -19.59 17.41 18.60
N TYR A 207 -19.35 16.23 18.03
CA TYR A 207 -18.73 15.09 18.68
C TYR A 207 -18.03 14.23 17.63
N THR A 208 -16.90 13.61 17.98
CA THR A 208 -16.16 12.74 17.05
C THR A 208 -15.49 11.61 17.82
N LYS A 209 -15.75 10.38 17.39
CA LYS A 209 -15.07 9.16 17.84
C LYS A 209 -14.22 8.62 16.71
N LYS A 210 -12.92 8.44 16.94
CA LYS A 210 -12.05 7.70 16.01
C LYS A 210 -12.27 6.21 16.17
N LEU A 211 -12.36 5.49 15.06
CA LEU A 211 -12.45 4.04 14.98
C LEU A 211 -11.32 3.52 14.10
N THR A 212 -10.86 2.32 14.42
CA THR A 212 -9.90 1.56 13.62
C THR A 212 -10.56 0.28 13.12
N LYS A 213 -10.27 -0.10 11.87
CA LYS A 213 -10.62 -1.41 11.32
C LYS A 213 -9.34 -2.12 10.90
N GLU A 214 -9.11 -3.31 11.45
CA GLU A 214 -7.99 -4.17 11.06
C GLU A 214 -8.17 -4.60 9.60
N VAL A 215 -7.07 -4.54 8.85
CA VAL A 215 -6.99 -4.95 7.44
C VAL A 215 -6.56 -6.41 7.38
N ALA A 216 -7.09 -7.16 6.42
CA ALA A 216 -6.81 -8.59 6.34
C ALA A 216 -5.29 -8.87 6.16
N ALA A 217 -4.79 -9.82 6.95
CA ALA A 217 -3.42 -10.31 6.83
C ALA A 217 -3.16 -10.91 5.44
N PRO A 218 -1.94 -10.81 4.91
CA PRO A 218 -1.61 -11.31 3.58
C PRO A 218 -1.80 -12.84 3.50
N LYS A 219 -2.46 -13.30 2.43
CA LYS A 219 -2.57 -14.73 2.10
C LYS A 219 -1.26 -15.16 1.43
N VAL A 220 -0.23 -15.49 2.20
CA VAL A 220 1.09 -15.86 1.66
C VAL A 220 0.94 -17.01 0.67
N SER A 221 1.27 -16.77 -0.60
CA SER A 221 1.18 -17.82 -1.63
C SER A 221 2.18 -18.93 -1.35
N LYS A 222 1.70 -20.17 -1.31
CA LYS A 222 2.55 -21.36 -1.25
C LYS A 222 3.08 -21.76 -2.63
N ASN A 223 2.50 -21.19 -3.69
CA ASN A 223 2.82 -21.49 -5.07
C ASN A 223 3.69 -20.37 -5.67
N LYS A 224 4.31 -20.64 -6.81
CA LYS A 224 5.16 -19.66 -7.50
C LYS A 224 4.39 -18.60 -8.29
N ALA A 225 3.06 -18.73 -8.34
CA ALA A 225 2.16 -17.73 -8.83
C ALA A 225 1.41 -17.05 -7.67
N PHE A 226 1.17 -15.76 -7.79
CA PHE A 226 0.45 -14.97 -6.80
C PHE A 226 -0.18 -13.73 -7.45
N ASN A 227 -1.18 -13.17 -6.77
CA ASN A 227 -1.93 -12.00 -7.20
C ASN A 227 -1.65 -10.80 -6.29
N ILE A 228 -1.43 -9.64 -6.90
CA ILE A 228 -1.32 -8.35 -6.22
C ILE A 228 -2.43 -7.43 -6.72
N TYR A 229 -3.23 -6.89 -5.81
CA TYR A 229 -4.19 -5.83 -6.13
C TYR A 229 -3.53 -4.45 -6.04
N VAL A 230 -3.60 -3.66 -7.11
CA VAL A 230 -3.14 -2.27 -7.15
C VAL A 230 -4.35 -1.35 -7.07
N SER A 231 -4.44 -0.59 -5.98
CA SER A 231 -5.49 0.37 -5.67
C SER A 231 -4.97 1.80 -5.77
N GLY A 232 -5.51 2.57 -6.72
CA GLY A 232 -5.18 3.98 -6.90
C GLY A 232 -6.33 4.87 -6.42
N ILE A 233 -6.05 5.68 -5.40
CA ILE A 233 -7.03 6.47 -4.67
C ILE A 233 -7.12 7.89 -5.24
N ASP A 234 -8.35 8.37 -5.44
CA ASP A 234 -8.69 9.68 -6.02
C ASP A 234 -8.53 10.80 -4.98
N THR A 235 -7.29 11.04 -4.52
CA THR A 235 -6.97 12.14 -3.60
C THR A 235 -5.49 12.53 -3.62
N TYR A 236 -5.20 13.78 -3.27
CA TYR A 236 -3.87 14.20 -2.82
C TYR A 236 -3.74 14.06 -1.28
N GLY A 237 -2.53 14.20 -0.77
CA GLY A 237 -2.26 14.29 0.67
C GLY A 237 -1.84 12.96 1.30
N PRO A 238 -2.06 12.79 2.62
CA PRO A 238 -1.65 11.58 3.34
C PRO A 238 -2.29 10.31 2.75
N ILE A 239 -1.56 9.19 2.75
CA ILE A 239 -2.10 7.93 2.23
C ILE A 239 -3.25 7.40 3.11
N SER A 240 -3.31 7.74 4.39
CA SER A 240 -4.42 7.38 5.28
C SER A 240 -5.76 8.01 4.89
N SER A 241 -5.78 9.02 4.01
CA SER A 241 -7.03 9.60 3.50
C SER A 241 -7.87 8.55 2.82
N VAL A 242 -9.12 8.42 3.26
CA VAL A 242 -10.12 7.54 2.63
C VAL A 242 -10.75 8.30 1.47
N SER A 243 -10.78 7.66 0.30
CA SER A 243 -11.48 8.13 -0.90
C SER A 243 -11.74 6.91 -1.79
N ARG A 244 -12.42 7.15 -2.91
CA ARG A 244 -12.71 6.19 -3.96
C ARG A 244 -11.44 5.56 -4.57
N SER A 245 -11.54 4.30 -4.99
CA SER A 245 -10.47 3.59 -5.70
C SER A 245 -10.75 3.63 -7.21
N ASP A 246 -10.15 4.60 -7.91
CA ASP A 246 -10.38 4.82 -9.34
C ASP A 246 -9.47 3.98 -10.24
N VAL A 247 -8.38 3.44 -9.71
CA VAL A 247 -7.53 2.45 -10.36
C VAL A 247 -7.70 1.13 -9.63
N ASN A 248 -8.18 0.11 -10.34
CA ASN A 248 -8.38 -1.23 -9.79
C ASN A 248 -7.74 -2.25 -10.74
N ILE A 249 -6.48 -2.57 -10.50
CA ILE A 249 -5.69 -3.44 -11.37
C ILE A 249 -5.25 -4.66 -10.59
N LEU A 250 -5.64 -5.84 -11.07
CA LEU A 250 -5.14 -7.12 -10.57
C LEU A 250 -3.89 -7.51 -11.35
N MET A 251 -2.77 -7.66 -10.65
CA MET A 251 -1.52 -8.12 -11.21
C MET A 251 -1.27 -9.57 -10.83
N THR A 252 -1.44 -10.48 -11.79
CA THR A 252 -1.14 -11.91 -11.63
C THR A 252 0.28 -12.17 -12.08
N VAL A 253 1.12 -12.64 -11.17
CA VAL A 253 2.55 -12.86 -11.41
C VAL A 253 2.85 -14.35 -11.35
N ASN A 254 3.50 -14.89 -12.39
CA ASN A 254 4.04 -16.24 -12.36
C ASN A 254 5.58 -16.19 -12.49
N ARG A 255 6.26 -16.58 -11.41
CA ARG A 255 7.72 -16.50 -11.31
C ARG A 255 8.46 -17.53 -12.16
N ASP A 256 7.82 -18.65 -12.48
CA ASP A 256 8.42 -19.72 -13.29
C ASP A 256 8.38 -19.39 -14.78
N THR A 257 7.22 -18.96 -15.27
CA THR A 257 7.06 -18.61 -16.69
C THR A 257 7.54 -17.19 -17.01
N LYS A 258 7.90 -16.40 -15.99
CA LYS A 258 8.24 -14.97 -16.10
C LYS A 258 7.15 -14.18 -16.83
N LYS A 259 5.88 -14.50 -16.54
CA LYS A 259 4.71 -13.80 -17.08
C LYS A 259 4.05 -12.95 -16.00
N ILE A 260 3.62 -11.75 -16.39
CA ILE A 260 2.73 -10.89 -15.61
C ILE A 260 1.50 -10.61 -16.45
N LEU A 261 0.32 -10.78 -15.86
CA LEU A 261 -0.94 -10.32 -16.43
C LEU A 261 -1.48 -9.16 -15.61
N LEU A 262 -1.76 -8.05 -16.28
CA LEU A 262 -2.48 -6.92 -15.71
C LEU A 262 -3.94 -7.00 -16.15
N THR A 263 -4.85 -7.22 -15.20
CA THR A 263 -6.29 -7.21 -15.42
C THR A 263 -6.88 -5.94 -14.85
N THR A 264 -7.25 -5.00 -15.71
CA THR A 264 -7.92 -3.77 -15.29
C THR A 264 -9.42 -4.02 -15.15
N THR A 265 -9.97 -3.66 -14.00
CA THR A 265 -11.43 -3.63 -13.79
C THR A 265 -11.87 -2.17 -13.78
N PRO A 266 -12.67 -1.72 -14.76
CA PRO A 266 -13.08 -0.32 -14.85
C PRO A 266 -13.73 0.16 -13.55
N ARG A 267 -13.44 1.41 -13.14
CA ARG A 267 -13.94 2.02 -11.89
C ARG A 267 -15.47 1.97 -11.74
N ASP A 268 -16.18 2.02 -12.87
CA ASP A 268 -17.63 2.08 -12.95
C ASP A 268 -18.27 0.69 -13.11
N SER A 269 -17.49 -0.40 -13.08
CA SER A 269 -17.97 -1.79 -13.15
C SER A 269 -19.06 -2.05 -12.12
N TYR A 270 -20.24 -2.48 -12.56
CA TYR A 270 -21.40 -2.72 -11.71
C TYR A 270 -21.36 -4.13 -11.12
N VAL A 271 -20.79 -4.23 -9.92
CA VAL A 271 -20.45 -5.50 -9.28
C VAL A 271 -20.94 -5.54 -7.83
N PRO A 272 -21.21 -6.74 -7.26
CA PRO A 272 -21.52 -6.89 -5.84
C PRO A 272 -20.35 -6.40 -4.98
N ILE A 273 -20.56 -5.36 -4.18
CA ILE A 273 -19.53 -4.79 -3.30
C ILE A 273 -19.51 -5.54 -1.98
N ALA A 274 -18.38 -6.16 -1.66
CA ALA A 274 -18.19 -6.94 -0.45
C ALA A 274 -18.13 -6.06 0.83
N ASP A 275 -18.19 -6.72 1.99
CA ASP A 275 -18.14 -6.12 3.32
C ASP A 275 -19.20 -5.02 3.52
N GLY A 276 -18.79 -3.76 3.71
CA GLY A 276 -19.71 -2.64 3.95
C GLY A 276 -20.65 -2.32 2.80
N GLY A 277 -20.38 -2.87 1.60
CA GLY A 277 -21.31 -2.84 0.47
C GLY A 277 -22.45 -3.87 0.56
N ASN A 278 -22.47 -4.73 1.58
CA ASN A 278 -23.50 -5.74 1.86
C ASN A 278 -23.80 -6.66 0.65
N ASN A 279 -22.79 -6.93 -0.18
CA ASN A 279 -22.90 -7.67 -1.43
C ASN A 279 -23.96 -7.13 -2.40
N GLN A 280 -24.36 -5.86 -2.24
CA GLN A 280 -25.24 -5.18 -3.18
C GLN A 280 -24.44 -4.65 -4.35
N LYS A 281 -25.07 -4.54 -5.51
CA LYS A 281 -24.40 -4.05 -6.71
C LYS A 281 -24.20 -2.54 -6.63
N ASP A 282 -22.99 -2.11 -6.94
CA ASP A 282 -22.63 -0.71 -7.11
C ASP A 282 -21.42 -0.60 -8.05
N LYS A 283 -20.97 0.60 -8.36
CA LYS A 283 -19.70 0.79 -9.07
C LYS A 283 -18.50 0.40 -8.20
N LEU A 284 -17.56 -0.35 -8.78
CA LEU A 284 -16.37 -0.87 -8.10
C LEU A 284 -15.58 0.20 -7.31
N THR A 285 -15.48 1.42 -7.82
CA THR A 285 -14.76 2.52 -7.13
C THR A 285 -15.29 2.83 -5.73
N HIS A 286 -16.57 2.53 -5.46
CA HIS A 286 -17.15 2.65 -4.13
C HIS A 286 -16.63 1.61 -3.14
N ALA A 287 -16.10 0.46 -3.59
CA ALA A 287 -15.46 -0.50 -2.68
C ALA A 287 -14.29 0.14 -1.91
N GLY A 288 -13.53 1.05 -2.55
CA GLY A 288 -12.41 1.76 -1.92
C GLY A 288 -12.82 2.65 -0.75
N ILE A 289 -14.08 3.09 -0.72
CA ILE A 289 -14.68 3.87 0.35
C ILE A 289 -14.76 3.00 1.61
N TYR A 290 -15.31 1.80 1.51
CA TYR A 290 -15.43 0.83 2.61
C TYR A 290 -14.08 0.24 3.08
N GLY A 291 -12.98 0.62 2.44
CA GLY A 291 -11.61 0.20 2.73
C GLY A 291 -11.05 -0.73 1.66
N VAL A 292 -9.73 -0.96 1.76
CA VAL A 292 -9.03 -1.80 0.79
C VAL A 292 -9.52 -3.25 0.81
N ASP A 293 -9.93 -3.78 1.98
CA ASP A 293 -10.48 -5.14 2.10
C ASP A 293 -11.76 -5.34 1.28
N SER A 294 -12.66 -4.35 1.30
CA SER A 294 -13.89 -4.42 0.50
C SER A 294 -13.56 -4.50 -0.99
N SER A 295 -12.55 -3.75 -1.44
CA SER A 295 -12.07 -3.82 -2.83
C SER A 295 -11.45 -5.19 -3.14
N ILE A 296 -10.63 -5.72 -2.24
CA ILE A 296 -10.00 -7.04 -2.36
C ILE A 296 -11.09 -8.11 -2.46
N HIS A 297 -11.95 -8.24 -1.45
CA HIS A 297 -13.01 -9.27 -1.43
C HIS A 297 -13.98 -9.13 -2.61
N THR A 298 -14.28 -7.91 -3.06
CA THR A 298 -15.09 -7.68 -4.27
C THR A 298 -14.43 -8.29 -5.51
N LEU A 299 -13.13 -8.05 -5.71
CA LEU A 299 -12.39 -8.60 -6.85
C LEU A 299 -12.15 -10.11 -6.72
N GLU A 300 -11.92 -10.62 -5.51
CA GLU A 300 -11.85 -12.07 -5.23
C GLU A 300 -13.16 -12.76 -5.61
N ASN A 301 -14.30 -12.20 -5.19
CA ASN A 301 -15.62 -12.73 -5.52
C ASN A 301 -15.91 -12.66 -7.03
N LEU A 302 -15.52 -11.57 -7.69
CA LEU A 302 -15.73 -11.37 -9.12
C LEU A 302 -14.93 -12.38 -9.96
N TYR A 303 -13.63 -12.50 -9.68
CA TYR A 303 -12.71 -13.31 -10.49
C TYR A 303 -12.54 -14.75 -9.98
N GLY A 304 -12.98 -15.06 -8.76
CA GLY A 304 -12.85 -16.39 -8.17
C GLY A 304 -11.39 -16.78 -7.89
N VAL A 305 -10.56 -15.83 -7.49
CA VAL A 305 -9.13 -16.04 -7.18
C VAL A 305 -8.78 -15.41 -5.84
N ASP A 306 -7.77 -15.95 -5.17
CA ASP A 306 -7.18 -15.31 -4.00
C ASP A 306 -6.26 -14.15 -4.42
N ILE A 307 -6.41 -13.01 -3.75
CA ILE A 307 -5.51 -11.87 -3.82
C ILE A 307 -4.56 -11.98 -2.63
N ASN A 308 -3.28 -12.22 -2.91
CA ASN A 308 -2.28 -12.49 -1.87
C ASN A 308 -1.82 -11.22 -1.17
N TYR A 309 -1.67 -10.15 -1.96
CA TYR A 309 -1.16 -8.87 -1.49
C TYR A 309 -1.90 -7.70 -2.14
N TYR A 310 -1.75 -6.51 -1.57
CA TYR A 310 -2.19 -5.27 -2.21
C TYR A 310 -1.10 -4.19 -2.16
N VAL A 311 -1.22 -3.21 -3.04
CA VAL A 311 -0.52 -1.93 -3.00
C VAL A 311 -1.56 -0.84 -3.16
N ARG A 312 -1.63 0.06 -2.17
CA ARG A 312 -2.54 1.20 -2.16
C ARG A 312 -1.73 2.49 -2.19
N LEU A 313 -2.05 3.36 -3.15
CA LEU A 313 -1.37 4.62 -3.39
C LEU A 313 -2.37 5.70 -3.83
N ASN A 314 -2.04 6.98 -3.62
CA ASN A 314 -2.83 8.12 -4.06
C ASN A 314 -2.02 9.00 -5.04
N PHE A 315 -2.53 10.18 -5.43
CA PHE A 315 -1.81 11.05 -6.37
C PHE A 315 -0.45 11.51 -5.85
N THR A 316 -0.37 11.89 -4.57
CA THR A 316 0.90 12.29 -3.94
C THR A 316 1.91 11.14 -3.92
N SER A 317 1.45 9.92 -3.60
CA SER A 317 2.26 8.71 -3.63
C SER A 317 2.79 8.40 -5.02
N PHE A 318 1.92 8.50 -6.03
CA PHE A 318 2.26 8.25 -7.43
C PHE A 318 3.32 9.24 -7.93
N LEU A 319 3.13 10.53 -7.68
CA LEU A 319 4.10 11.57 -8.08
C LEU A 319 5.49 11.28 -7.49
N LYS A 320 5.55 11.02 -6.18
CA LYS A 320 6.81 10.66 -5.48
C LYS A 320 7.47 9.42 -6.08
N LEU A 321 6.70 8.38 -6.37
CA LEU A 321 7.22 7.15 -6.99
C LEU A 321 7.87 7.45 -8.33
N ILE A 322 7.20 8.19 -9.22
CA ILE A 322 7.74 8.52 -10.54
C ILE A 322 8.99 9.39 -10.42
N ASP A 323 9.03 10.36 -9.50
CA ASP A 323 10.21 11.18 -9.25
C ASP A 323 11.41 10.35 -8.76
N LEU A 324 11.19 9.42 -7.83
CA LEU A 324 12.24 8.51 -7.31
C LEU A 324 12.80 7.58 -8.39
N LEU A 325 12.00 7.26 -9.41
CA LEU A 325 12.41 6.46 -10.56
C LEU A 325 13.07 7.29 -11.67
N GLY A 326 13.10 8.63 -11.54
CA GLY A 326 13.62 9.53 -12.56
C GLY A 326 12.75 9.57 -13.81
N GLY A 327 11.43 9.51 -13.65
CA GLY A 327 10.46 9.46 -14.75
C GLY A 327 10.29 8.06 -15.35
N VAL A 328 9.32 7.94 -16.25
CA VAL A 328 8.98 6.68 -16.94
C VAL A 328 8.88 6.89 -18.44
N ASP A 329 9.19 5.84 -19.20
CA ASP A 329 9.21 5.86 -20.66
C ASP A 329 8.07 4.98 -21.18
N VAL A 330 7.19 5.53 -22.02
CA VAL A 330 6.04 4.81 -22.59
C VAL A 330 5.97 4.98 -24.10
N TYR A 331 5.35 4.03 -24.78
CA TYR A 331 4.91 4.21 -26.17
C TYR A 331 3.44 4.63 -26.18
N ASN A 332 3.18 5.83 -26.71
CA ASN A 332 1.84 6.38 -26.83
C ASN A 332 1.25 6.09 -28.21
N ASP A 333 0.03 5.55 -28.25
CA ASP A 333 -0.60 5.07 -29.49
C ASP A 333 -1.45 6.13 -30.18
N GLN A 334 -1.85 7.19 -29.46
CA GLN A 334 -2.72 8.24 -29.97
C GLN A 334 -2.27 9.61 -29.44
N ASP A 335 -2.41 10.66 -30.25
CA ASP A 335 -2.15 12.03 -29.83
C ASP A 335 -3.28 12.51 -28.90
N PHE A 336 -2.95 13.03 -27.72
CA PHE A 336 -3.95 13.61 -26.83
C PHE A 336 -3.36 14.65 -25.89
N THR A 337 -4.25 15.44 -25.28
CA THR A 337 -3.90 16.45 -24.27
C THR A 337 -4.69 16.19 -23.00
N SER A 338 -4.04 16.36 -21.84
CA SER A 338 -4.61 16.14 -20.51
C SER A 338 -4.66 17.42 -19.67
N LEU A 339 -5.40 17.36 -18.55
CA LEU A 339 -5.47 18.41 -17.53
C LEU A 339 -5.80 19.80 -18.13
N HIS A 340 -6.89 19.87 -18.91
CA HIS A 340 -7.40 21.11 -19.50
C HIS A 340 -6.38 21.86 -20.36
N GLY A 341 -5.55 21.14 -21.11
CA GLY A 341 -4.57 21.75 -22.01
C GLY A 341 -3.14 21.81 -21.48
N LYS A 342 -2.90 21.38 -20.22
CA LYS A 342 -1.59 21.54 -19.57
C LYS A 342 -0.50 20.67 -20.20
N PHE A 343 -0.81 19.43 -20.57
CA PHE A 343 0.17 18.48 -21.10
C PHE A 343 -0.30 17.83 -22.39
N HIS A 344 0.51 17.95 -23.44
CA HIS A 344 0.31 17.31 -24.75
C HIS A 344 1.21 16.09 -24.88
N PHE A 345 0.64 14.98 -25.36
CA PHE A 345 1.34 13.72 -25.54
C PHE A 345 1.26 13.29 -27.02
N PRO A 346 2.37 13.37 -27.77
CA PRO A 346 2.38 12.95 -29.16
C PRO A 346 2.35 11.42 -29.27
N VAL A 347 2.01 10.92 -30.46
CA VAL A 347 2.21 9.50 -30.82
C VAL A 347 3.70 9.17 -30.82
N GLY A 348 4.07 7.99 -30.31
CA GLY A 348 5.44 7.49 -30.27
C GLY A 348 6.01 7.35 -28.87
N ASN A 349 7.34 7.27 -28.76
CA ASN A 349 7.99 7.16 -27.45
C ASN A 349 7.94 8.50 -26.71
N VAL A 350 7.41 8.49 -25.50
CA VAL A 350 7.26 9.66 -24.63
C VAL A 350 7.92 9.37 -23.29
N HIS A 351 8.81 10.26 -22.87
CA HIS A 351 9.30 10.31 -21.50
C HIS A 351 8.35 11.15 -20.66
N LEU A 352 7.97 10.63 -19.49
CA LEU A 352 7.02 11.24 -18.57
C LEU A 352 7.70 11.50 -17.24
N ASP A 353 7.81 12.77 -16.86
CA ASP A 353 8.04 13.14 -15.46
C ASP A 353 6.80 12.82 -14.60
N SER A 354 6.86 13.10 -13.29
CA SER A 354 5.78 12.76 -12.36
C SER A 354 4.44 13.42 -12.70
N GLU A 355 4.43 14.72 -12.98
CA GLU A 355 3.22 15.49 -13.31
C GLU A 355 2.65 15.07 -14.68
N GLN A 356 3.52 14.87 -15.67
CA GLN A 356 3.15 14.35 -16.98
C GLN A 356 2.57 12.94 -16.88
N ALA A 357 3.20 12.05 -16.11
CA ALA A 357 2.71 10.70 -15.88
C ALA A 357 1.34 10.72 -15.20
N LEU A 358 1.12 11.62 -14.24
CA LEU A 358 -0.17 11.77 -13.57
C LEU A 358 -1.25 12.29 -14.55
N GLY A 359 -0.90 13.25 -15.41
CA GLY A 359 -1.79 13.70 -16.48
C GLY A 359 -2.14 12.59 -17.48
N PHE A 360 -1.14 11.80 -17.88
CA PHE A 360 -1.26 10.70 -18.83
C PHE A 360 -2.24 9.61 -18.36
N VAL A 361 -2.23 9.27 -17.06
CA VAL A 361 -3.10 8.21 -16.50
C VAL A 361 -4.49 8.69 -16.05
N ARG A 362 -4.74 10.00 -16.07
CA ARG A 362 -6.02 10.60 -15.62
C ARG A 362 -6.96 10.97 -16.75
N GLU A 363 -6.44 11.29 -17.94
CA GLU A 363 -7.25 11.66 -19.08
C GLU A 363 -8.15 10.50 -19.53
N ARG A 364 -9.38 10.82 -19.92
CA ARG A 364 -10.38 9.84 -20.39
C ARG A 364 -11.29 10.36 -21.49
N TYR A 365 -11.61 11.65 -21.48
CA TYR A 365 -12.72 12.17 -22.27
C TYR A 365 -12.31 12.46 -23.71
N SER A 366 -11.03 12.81 -23.93
CA SER A 366 -10.47 13.06 -25.25
C SER A 366 -9.95 11.80 -25.95
N LEU A 367 -9.92 10.65 -25.27
CA LEU A 367 -9.39 9.40 -25.82
C LEU A 367 -10.43 8.68 -26.69
N ALA A 368 -9.97 8.06 -27.77
CA ALA A 368 -10.83 7.38 -28.74
C ALA A 368 -11.73 6.30 -28.10
N ASP A 369 -11.19 5.55 -27.13
CA ASP A 369 -11.90 4.49 -26.40
C ASP A 369 -12.21 4.85 -24.95
N GLY A 370 -12.24 6.15 -24.63
CA GLY A 370 -12.68 6.65 -23.33
C GLY A 370 -11.90 6.08 -22.13
N ASP A 371 -12.64 5.57 -21.15
CA ASP A 371 -12.08 4.96 -19.93
C ASP A 371 -11.23 3.71 -20.20
N ARG A 372 -11.51 2.97 -21.28
CA ARG A 372 -10.71 1.79 -21.63
C ARG A 372 -9.30 2.18 -22.06
N ASP A 373 -9.16 3.23 -22.87
CA ASP A 373 -7.85 3.77 -23.23
C ASP A 373 -7.13 4.37 -22.03
N ARG A 374 -7.86 5.00 -21.09
CA ARG A 374 -7.28 5.42 -19.81
C ARG A 374 -6.71 4.22 -19.03
N GLY A 375 -7.46 3.12 -18.97
CA GLY A 375 -7.00 1.87 -18.37
C GLY A 375 -5.76 1.29 -19.06
N ARG A 376 -5.68 1.35 -20.39
CA ARG A 376 -4.49 0.95 -21.16
C ARG A 376 -3.30 1.86 -20.89
N ASN A 377 -3.52 3.17 -20.77
CA ASN A 377 -2.48 4.12 -20.39
C ASN A 377 -1.94 3.84 -18.97
N GLN A 378 -2.81 3.50 -18.02
CA GLN A 378 -2.41 3.05 -16.67
C GLN A 378 -1.57 1.76 -16.74
N GLN A 379 -1.96 0.78 -17.54
CA GLN A 379 -1.20 -0.46 -17.74
C GLN A 379 0.20 -0.19 -18.33
N LYS A 380 0.32 0.70 -19.34
CA LYS A 380 1.60 1.12 -19.91
C LYS A 380 2.53 1.73 -18.86
N VAL A 381 1.99 2.60 -18.02
CA VAL A 381 2.75 3.22 -16.93
C VAL A 381 3.18 2.17 -15.89
N ILE A 382 2.32 1.22 -15.53
CA ILE A 382 2.70 0.10 -14.64
C ILE A 382 3.83 -0.73 -15.25
N VAL A 383 3.76 -1.05 -16.54
CA VAL A 383 4.83 -1.78 -17.25
C VAL A 383 6.14 -0.99 -17.17
N ALA A 384 6.11 0.31 -17.43
CA ALA A 384 7.29 1.17 -17.35
C ALA A 384 7.85 1.26 -15.92
N ILE A 385 6.99 1.34 -14.90
CA ILE A 385 7.39 1.27 -13.49
C ILE A 385 8.08 -0.06 -13.17
N ILE A 386 7.50 -1.19 -13.60
CA ILE A 386 8.10 -2.53 -13.41
C ILE A 386 9.48 -2.59 -14.07
N GLN A 387 9.63 -2.05 -15.27
CA GLN A 387 10.91 -1.99 -15.98
C GLN A 387 11.96 -1.15 -15.22
N LYS A 388 11.56 0.02 -14.67
CA LYS A 388 12.45 0.85 -13.86
C LYS A 388 12.82 0.16 -12.55
N LEU A 389 11.86 -0.43 -11.83
CA LEU A 389 12.08 -1.11 -10.55
C LEU A 389 12.93 -2.38 -10.66
N THR A 390 12.90 -3.05 -11.82
CA THR A 390 13.72 -4.24 -12.09
C THR A 390 15.09 -3.91 -12.70
N SER A 391 15.39 -2.63 -12.93
CA SER A 391 16.71 -2.18 -13.40
C SER A 391 17.78 -2.39 -12.33
N THR A 392 19.03 -2.59 -12.76
CA THR A 392 20.16 -2.76 -11.84
C THR A 392 20.34 -1.56 -10.91
N ASP A 393 20.07 -0.34 -11.38
CA ASP A 393 20.22 0.87 -10.58
C ASP A 393 19.13 0.99 -9.52
N ALA A 394 17.87 0.66 -9.85
CA ALA A 394 16.80 0.62 -8.86
C ALA A 394 17.01 -0.49 -7.82
N LEU A 395 17.45 -1.68 -8.26
CA LEU A 395 17.75 -2.79 -7.35
C LEU A 395 18.92 -2.48 -6.39
N LYS A 396 19.87 -1.64 -6.80
CA LYS A 396 20.95 -1.15 -5.92
C LYS A 396 20.49 -0.04 -4.96
N ASN A 397 19.52 0.78 -5.38
CA ASN A 397 19.02 1.93 -4.63
C ASN A 397 17.64 1.68 -4.00
N TYR A 398 17.24 0.42 -3.85
CA TYR A 398 15.90 0.05 -3.40
C TYR A 398 15.59 0.61 -2.01
N ASP A 399 16.60 0.71 -1.13
CA ASP A 399 16.49 1.37 0.18
C ASP A 399 15.98 2.80 0.08
N ASN A 400 16.52 3.60 -0.86
CA ASN A 400 16.10 4.99 -1.07
C ASN A 400 14.66 5.07 -1.59
N ILE A 401 14.26 4.12 -2.46
CA ILE A 401 12.90 4.04 -2.99
C ILE A 401 11.92 3.72 -1.86
N ILE A 402 12.21 2.72 -1.04
CA ILE A 402 11.37 2.33 0.11
C ILE A 402 11.30 3.50 1.12
N GLN A 403 12.43 4.14 1.45
CA GLN A 403 12.46 5.31 2.34
C GLN A 403 11.63 6.47 1.80
N GLY A 404 11.71 6.76 0.50
CA GLY A 404 10.96 7.86 -0.12
C GLY A 404 9.44 7.61 -0.18
N LEU A 405 9.02 6.33 -0.13
CA LEU A 405 7.63 5.94 -0.27
C LEU A 405 6.95 5.57 1.04
N GLN A 406 7.69 5.38 2.13
CA GLN A 406 7.18 4.73 3.35
C GLN A 406 5.92 5.37 3.94
N ASP A 407 5.82 6.70 3.88
CA ASP A 407 4.70 7.47 4.46
C ASP A 407 3.58 7.71 3.45
N SER A 408 3.72 7.17 2.23
CA SER A 408 2.82 7.44 1.11
C SER A 408 2.29 6.18 0.44
N LEU A 409 2.81 5.00 0.77
CA LEU A 409 2.37 3.73 0.18
C LEU A 409 1.95 2.78 1.28
N GLN A 410 0.84 2.08 1.08
CA GLN A 410 0.38 1.00 1.94
C GLN A 410 0.47 -0.33 1.20
N THR A 411 1.02 -1.35 1.83
CA THR A 411 1.04 -2.72 1.33
C THR A 411 1.10 -3.69 2.50
N ASN A 412 0.40 -4.83 2.35
CA ASN A 412 0.47 -5.94 3.29
C ASN A 412 1.55 -6.98 2.90
N MET A 413 2.38 -6.71 1.90
CA MET A 413 3.44 -7.65 1.50
C MET A 413 4.54 -7.72 2.57
N PRO A 414 4.84 -8.91 3.13
CA PRO A 414 5.92 -9.05 4.10
C PRO A 414 7.29 -8.76 3.49
N LEU A 415 8.22 -8.23 4.30
CA LEU A 415 9.60 -7.95 3.88
C LEU A 415 10.27 -9.21 3.31
N GLU A 416 10.05 -10.37 3.92
CA GLU A 416 10.61 -11.64 3.47
C GLU A 416 10.18 -11.97 2.04
N THR A 417 8.93 -11.63 1.68
CA THR A 417 8.39 -11.84 0.33
C THR A 417 9.00 -10.83 -0.65
N MET A 418 9.12 -9.55 -0.26
CA MET A 418 9.79 -8.54 -1.09
C MET A 418 11.24 -8.94 -1.40
N MET A 419 11.99 -9.36 -0.38
CA MET A 419 13.37 -9.79 -0.55
C MET A 419 13.47 -11.05 -1.41
N ASP A 420 12.57 -12.02 -1.25
CA ASP A 420 12.55 -13.21 -2.10
C ASP A 420 12.33 -12.87 -3.59
N LEU A 421 11.44 -11.91 -3.89
CA LEU A 421 11.23 -11.39 -5.25
C LEU A 421 12.50 -10.70 -5.80
N VAL A 422 13.12 -9.83 -5.01
CA VAL A 422 14.37 -9.12 -5.36
C VAL A 422 15.50 -10.12 -5.63
N ASN A 423 15.73 -11.06 -4.72
CA ASN A 423 16.80 -12.05 -4.85
C ASN A 423 16.59 -12.93 -6.09
N THR A 424 15.36 -13.38 -6.30
CA THR A 424 15.03 -14.22 -7.47
C THR A 424 15.28 -13.48 -8.77
N GLN A 425 14.96 -12.19 -8.83
CA GLN A 425 15.23 -11.36 -9.99
C GLN A 425 16.73 -11.12 -10.21
N LEU A 426 17.51 -10.90 -9.15
CA LEU A 426 18.98 -10.78 -9.22
C LEU A 426 19.68 -12.09 -9.63
N ASP A 427 19.11 -13.24 -9.26
CA ASP A 427 19.63 -14.56 -9.61
C ASP A 427 19.34 -14.97 -11.04
N SER A 428 18.06 -14.99 -11.39
CA SER A 428 17.61 -15.47 -12.70
C SER A 428 17.77 -14.43 -13.81
N GLY A 429 17.84 -13.14 -13.46
CA GLY A 429 17.75 -12.06 -14.43
C GLY A 429 16.49 -12.16 -15.29
N GLY A 430 16.60 -11.71 -16.53
CA GLY A 430 15.51 -11.75 -17.51
C GLY A 430 14.43 -10.71 -17.27
N GLN A 431 13.61 -10.48 -18.28
CA GLN A 431 12.47 -9.55 -18.21
C GLN A 431 11.18 -10.35 -18.09
N TYR A 432 10.25 -9.86 -17.28
CA TYR A 432 8.90 -10.40 -17.28
C TYR A 432 8.19 -9.99 -18.57
N LYS A 433 7.54 -10.94 -19.24
CA LYS A 433 6.60 -10.63 -20.31
C LYS A 433 5.30 -10.15 -19.66
N VAL A 434 4.96 -8.88 -19.89
CA VAL A 434 3.72 -8.29 -19.38
C VAL A 434 2.65 -8.34 -20.47
N ASN A 435 1.52 -8.95 -20.13
CA ASN A 435 0.30 -8.92 -20.93
C ASN A 435 -0.77 -8.14 -20.16
N SER A 436 -1.74 -7.60 -20.90
CA SER A 436 -2.80 -6.79 -20.31
C SER A 436 -4.15 -7.17 -20.88
N GLN A 437 -5.18 -7.05 -20.04
CA GLN A 437 -6.58 -7.21 -20.41
C GLN A 437 -7.43 -6.23 -19.60
N ASP A 438 -8.61 -5.90 -20.12
CA ASP A 438 -9.61 -5.08 -19.47
C ASP A 438 -10.95 -5.81 -19.44
N LEU A 439 -11.64 -5.76 -18.29
CA LEU A 439 -13.00 -6.27 -18.19
C LEU A 439 -13.93 -5.36 -18.99
N LYS A 440 -14.71 -5.95 -19.89
CA LYS A 440 -15.62 -5.22 -20.78
C LYS A 440 -17.05 -5.24 -20.26
N GLY A 441 -17.83 -4.29 -20.77
CA GLY A 441 -19.22 -4.15 -20.42
C GLY A 441 -19.89 -3.01 -21.19
N THR A 442 -21.14 -2.75 -20.84
CA THR A 442 -21.97 -1.71 -21.47
C THR A 442 -22.30 -0.62 -20.46
N GLY A 443 -22.08 0.63 -20.84
CA GLY A 443 -22.43 1.78 -20.02
C GLY A 443 -23.95 1.97 -19.91
N ARG A 444 -24.43 2.18 -18.68
CA ARG A 444 -25.84 2.40 -18.33
C ARG A 444 -25.95 3.49 -17.26
N THR A 445 -27.09 4.19 -17.23
CA THR A 445 -27.39 5.25 -16.24
C THR A 445 -28.68 5.00 -15.47
N ASP A 446 -29.32 3.86 -15.71
CA ASP A 446 -30.60 3.43 -15.14
C ASP A 446 -30.44 2.31 -14.10
N LEU A 447 -29.20 2.00 -13.73
CA LEU A 447 -28.87 1.02 -12.70
C LEU A 447 -28.82 1.69 -11.31
N PRO A 448 -29.42 1.07 -10.27
CA PRO A 448 -29.42 1.65 -8.94
C PRO A 448 -28.04 1.52 -8.27
N SER A 449 -27.58 2.61 -7.64
CA SER A 449 -26.39 2.59 -6.77
C SER A 449 -26.79 2.27 -5.34
N TYR A 450 -26.12 1.30 -4.73
CA TYR A 450 -26.34 0.98 -3.32
C TYR A 450 -25.91 2.14 -2.40
N ALA A 451 -24.75 2.74 -2.66
CA ALA A 451 -24.26 3.85 -1.84
C ALA A 451 -25.01 5.17 -2.11
N MET A 452 -25.58 5.34 -3.31
CA MET A 452 -26.27 6.56 -3.75
C MET A 452 -27.62 6.23 -4.41
N PRO A 453 -28.61 5.71 -3.66
CA PRO A 453 -29.86 5.21 -4.23
C PRO A 453 -30.71 6.28 -4.95
N ASP A 454 -30.51 7.55 -4.61
CA ASP A 454 -31.25 8.69 -5.16
C ASP A 454 -30.58 9.32 -6.39
N SER A 455 -29.43 8.80 -6.83
CA SER A 455 -28.58 9.44 -7.84
C SER A 455 -28.45 8.55 -9.09
N ASN A 456 -28.74 9.11 -10.26
CA ASN A 456 -28.53 8.41 -11.54
C ASN A 456 -27.04 8.49 -11.90
N LEU A 457 -26.33 7.38 -11.69
CA LEU A 457 -24.90 7.29 -11.97
C LEU A 457 -24.62 6.51 -13.24
N TYR A 458 -23.62 6.93 -14.01
CA TYR A 458 -23.04 6.06 -15.03
C TYR A 458 -22.39 4.86 -14.37
N MET A 459 -22.72 3.66 -14.84
CA MET A 459 -22.18 2.38 -14.41
C MET A 459 -21.96 1.48 -15.63
N MET A 460 -21.02 0.55 -15.54
CA MET A 460 -20.73 -0.40 -16.60
C MET A 460 -21.28 -1.77 -16.21
N GLU A 461 -22.38 -2.18 -16.83
CA GLU A 461 -22.89 -3.55 -16.71
C GLU A 461 -21.91 -4.52 -17.37
N ILE A 462 -21.47 -5.53 -16.63
CA ILE A 462 -20.40 -6.43 -17.06
C ILE A 462 -20.89 -7.34 -18.20
N ASP A 463 -20.04 -7.51 -19.21
CA ASP A 463 -20.22 -8.54 -20.22
C ASP A 463 -19.74 -9.89 -19.66
N GLU A 464 -20.68 -10.83 -19.47
CA GLU A 464 -20.39 -12.14 -18.86
C GLU A 464 -19.37 -12.97 -19.66
N SER A 465 -19.34 -12.81 -20.99
CA SER A 465 -18.34 -13.50 -21.83
C SER A 465 -16.94 -12.91 -21.62
N SER A 466 -16.85 -11.59 -21.47
CA SER A 466 -15.61 -10.90 -21.10
C SER A 466 -15.14 -11.30 -19.70
N LEU A 467 -16.05 -11.45 -18.74
CA LEU A 467 -15.72 -11.90 -17.40
C LEU A 467 -15.19 -13.34 -17.42
N ALA A 468 -15.86 -14.25 -18.11
CA ALA A 468 -15.42 -15.63 -18.25
C ALA A 468 -14.03 -15.73 -18.91
N ALA A 469 -13.80 -14.96 -19.98
CA ALA A 469 -12.50 -14.89 -20.65
C ALA A 469 -11.41 -14.33 -19.73
N ALA A 470 -11.69 -13.24 -19.00
CA ALA A 470 -10.73 -12.65 -18.07
C ALA A 470 -10.32 -13.64 -16.97
N LYS A 471 -11.29 -14.36 -16.39
CA LYS A 471 -11.05 -15.42 -15.39
C LYS A 471 -10.19 -16.55 -15.94
N ALA A 472 -10.46 -17.01 -17.17
CA ALA A 472 -9.67 -18.04 -17.81
C ALA A 472 -8.20 -17.62 -17.99
N VAL A 473 -7.96 -16.40 -18.48
CA VAL A 473 -6.59 -15.90 -18.71
C VAL A 473 -5.83 -15.72 -17.39
N ILE A 474 -6.49 -15.26 -16.32
CA ILE A 474 -5.89 -15.20 -14.98
C ILE A 474 -5.44 -16.60 -14.55
N ASN A 475 -6.32 -17.60 -14.65
CA ASN A 475 -6.01 -18.98 -14.27
C ASN A 475 -4.89 -19.58 -15.14
N ASP A 476 -4.89 -19.35 -16.45
CA ASP A 476 -3.85 -19.84 -17.34
C ASP A 476 -2.47 -19.29 -16.95
N VAL A 477 -2.37 -18.00 -16.62
CA VAL A 477 -1.11 -17.41 -16.14
C VAL A 477 -0.72 -17.96 -14.78
N MET A 478 -1.67 -18.16 -13.85
CA MET A 478 -1.39 -18.78 -12.55
C MET A 478 -0.88 -20.22 -12.69
N GLU A 479 -1.44 -20.99 -13.61
CA GLU A 479 -1.07 -22.39 -13.89
C GLU A 479 0.16 -22.52 -14.80
N GLY A 480 0.62 -21.43 -15.40
CA GLY A 480 1.81 -21.40 -16.26
C GLY A 480 1.57 -21.90 -17.69
N LYS A 481 0.33 -21.81 -18.18
CA LYS A 481 -0.08 -22.16 -19.55
C LYS A 481 0.31 -21.07 -20.57
#